data_AF-A0A7C0UKE8-F1
#
_entry.id   AF-A0A7C0UKE8-F1
#
_cell.length_a   1.000
_cell.length_b   1.000
_cell.length_c   1.000
_cell.angle_alpha   90.00
_cell.angle_beta   90.00
_cell.angle_gamma   90.00
#
_symmetry.space_group_name_H-M   'P 1'
#
loop_
_entity.id
_entity.type
_entity.pdbx_description
1 polymer ?
#
loop_
_entity_poly.entity_id
_entity_poly.type
_entity_poly.pdbx_seq_one_letter_code
_entity_poly.pdbx_strand_id
1 'polypeptide(L)' 'GPFWDSYSVVKGADKVIPVDVYIPGCPANPEALFDGIIKLQDKILKGELAK' A
#
# COMPACT_ATOMS: atom_id res chain seq x y z
N GLY A 1 -3.04 -7.72 -8.04
CA GLY A 1 -3.47 -8.96 -7.36
C GLY A 1 -3.96 -9.97 -8.38
N PRO A 2 -4.23 -11.23 -8.00
CA PRO A 2 -4.60 -12.31 -8.93
C PRO A 2 -5.92 -12.04 -9.69
N PHE A 3 -6.81 -11.23 -9.12
CA PHE A 3 -8.12 -10.88 -9.72
C PHE A 3 -8.12 -9.56 -10.51
N TRP A 4 -6.97 -9.15 -11.06
CA TRP A 4 -6.84 -7.84 -11.70
C TRP A 4 -7.70 -7.66 -12.96
N ASP A 5 -8.20 -8.74 -13.55
CA ASP A 5 -9.02 -8.73 -14.77
C ASP A 5 -10.52 -9.06 -14.53
N SER A 6 -10.96 -9.04 -13.27
CA SER A 6 -12.37 -9.26 -12.93
C SER A 6 -13.19 -7.97 -13.07
N TYR A 7 -14.42 -8.08 -13.60
CA TYR A 7 -15.36 -6.96 -13.76
C TYR A 7 -15.80 -6.34 -12.41
N SER A 8 -15.72 -7.12 -11.33
CA SER A 8 -16.13 -6.71 -9.98
C SER A 8 -14.99 -6.17 -9.11
N VAL A 9 -13.76 -6.04 -9.64
CA VAL A 9 -12.58 -5.70 -8.83
C VAL A 9 -11.94 -4.40 -9.31
N VAL A 10 -11.71 -3.48 -8.36
CA VAL A 10 -10.96 -2.25 -8.63
C VAL A 10 -9.47 -2.58 -8.71
N LYS A 11 -8.81 -2.11 -9.78
CA LYS A 11 -7.38 -2.36 -10.07
C LYS A 11 -6.46 -1.50 -9.19
N GLY A 12 -6.53 -1.71 -7.88
CA GLY A 12 -5.74 -1.01 -6.86
C GLY A 12 -6.56 -0.04 -6.01
N ALA A 13 -6.25 0.06 -4.72
CA ALA A 13 -6.93 0.94 -3.77
C ALA A 13 -6.71 2.43 -4.05
N ASP A 14 -5.59 2.77 -4.69
CA ASP A 14 -5.19 4.14 -5.03
C ASP A 14 -6.10 4.85 -6.01
N LYS A 15 -6.89 4.09 -6.78
CA LYS A 15 -7.93 4.67 -7.62
C LYS A 15 -9.13 5.21 -6.84
N VAL A 16 -9.25 4.86 -5.55
CA VAL A 16 -10.38 5.23 -4.70
C VAL A 16 -9.92 6.16 -3.57
N ILE A 17 -8.77 5.87 -2.96
CA ILE A 17 -8.24 6.59 -1.79
C ILE A 17 -6.74 6.80 -2.02
N PRO A 18 -6.16 7.98 -1.72
CA PRO A 18 -4.72 8.19 -1.82
C PRO A 18 -3.96 7.17 -0.97
N VAL A 19 -2.99 6.49 -1.57
CA VAL A 19 -2.17 5.49 -0.88
C VAL A 19 -0.77 6.03 -0.65
N ASP A 20 -0.36 6.13 0.61
CA ASP A 20 0.98 6.61 0.98
C ASP A 20 2.09 5.56 0.77
N VAL A 21 1.81 4.30 1.10
CA VAL A 21 2.80 3.21 1.11
C VAL A 21 2.17 1.93 0.59
N TYR A 22 2.86 1.27 -0.35
CA TYR A 22 2.51 -0.05 -0.84
C TYR A 22 3.44 -1.11 -0.25
N ILE A 23 2.83 -2.19 0.26
CA ILE A 23 3.56 -3.33 0.81
C ILE A 23 3.42 -4.49 -0.17
N PRO A 24 4.52 -4.97 -0.79
CA PRO A 24 4.46 -6.05 -1.76
C PRO A 24 4.24 -7.41 -1.08
N GLY A 25 3.41 -8.25 -1.70
CA GLY A 25 3.24 -9.65 -1.33
C GLY A 25 1.80 -10.15 -1.47
N CYS A 26 1.64 -11.48 -1.52
CA CYS A 26 0.34 -12.14 -1.62
C CYS A 26 0.42 -13.58 -1.06
N PRO A 27 0.44 -13.77 0.28
CA PRO A 27 0.37 -12.75 1.33
C PRO A 27 1.72 -12.02 1.53
N ALA A 28 1.69 -10.83 2.13
CA ALA A 28 2.93 -10.12 2.48
C ALA A 28 3.67 -10.87 3.60
N ASN A 29 4.99 -10.96 3.49
CA ASN A 29 5.83 -11.51 4.55
C ASN A 29 5.72 -10.62 5.80
N PRO A 30 5.79 -11.18 7.02
CA PRO A 30 5.73 -10.39 8.25
C PRO A 30 6.77 -9.27 8.29
N GLU A 31 7.99 -9.53 7.83
CA GLU A 31 9.07 -8.53 7.75
C GLU A 31 8.72 -7.37 6.81
N ALA A 32 8.10 -7.66 5.66
CA ALA A 32 7.68 -6.64 4.70
C ALA A 32 6.54 -5.77 5.25
N LEU A 33 5.66 -6.34 6.08
CA LEU A 33 4.63 -5.60 6.78
C LEU A 33 5.24 -4.60 7.78
N PHE A 34 6.20 -5.04 8.60
CA PHE A 34 6.87 -4.17 9.55
C PHE A 34 7.69 -3.06 8.86
N ASP A 35 8.41 -3.39 7.79
CA ASP A 35 9.13 -2.42 6.97
C ASP A 35 8.18 -1.35 6.38
N GLY A 36 7.00 -1.77 5.93
CA GLY A 36 5.95 -0.84 5.47
C GLY A 36 5.47 0.13 6.56
N ILE A 37 5.30 -0.35 7.79
CA ILE A 37 4.89 0.49 8.93
C ILE A 37 5.99 1.49 9.29
N ILE A 38 7.26 1.05 9.34
CA ILE A 38 8.40 1.93 9.63
C ILE A 38 8.51 3.03 8.55
N LYS A 39 8.39 2.66 7.27
CA LYS A 39 8.37 3.63 6.15
C LYS A 39 7.23 4.63 6.26
N LEU A 40 6.06 4.20 6.71
CA LEU A 40 4.92 5.10 6.93
C LEU A 40 5.23 6.09 8.06
N GLN A 41 5.81 5.63 9.17
CA GLN A 41 6.22 6.49 10.28
C GLN A 41 7.26 7.53 9.82
N ASP A 42 8.27 7.11 9.04
CA ASP A 42 9.28 8.03 8.50
C ASP A 42 8.68 9.09 7.57
N LYS A 43 7.69 8.73 6.74
CA LYS A 43 6.97 9.69 5.89
C LYS A 43 6.18 10.71 6.70
N ILE A 44 5.52 10.27 7.78
CA ILE A 44 4.80 11.16 8.70
C ILE A 44 5.77 12.16 9.35
N LEU A 45 6.93 11.69 9.81
CA LEU A 45 7.95 12.54 10.43
C LEU A 45 8.53 13.58 9.46
N LYS A 46 8.67 13.24 8.18
CA LYS A 46 9.15 14.16 7.13
C LYS A 46 8.07 15.12 6.62
N GLY A 47 6.80 14.90 6.97
CA GLY A 47 5.67 15.67 6.46
C GLY A 47 5.33 15.39 5.00
N GLU A 48 5.79 14.26 4.46
CA GLU A 48 5.58 13.84 3.07
C GLU A 48 4.39 12.87 2.98
N LEU A 49 3.18 13.42 3.14
CA LEU A 49 1.93 12.67 2.98
C LEU A 49 1.41 12.80 1.55
N ALA A 50 0.76 11.74 1.05
CA ALA A 50 -0.01 11.78 -0.19
C ALA A 50 -1.12 12.81 -0.04
N LYS A 51 -1.15 13.80 -0.94
CA LYS A 51 -2.07 14.94 -0.93
C LYS A 51 -3.30 14.67 -1.77
#